data_AF-A0A6I3Q9B4-F1
#
_entry.id   AF-A0A6I3Q9B4-F1
#
_cell.length_a   1.000
_cell.length_b   1.000
_cell.length_c   1.000
_cell.angle_alpha   90.00
_cell.angle_beta   90.00
_cell.angle_gamma   90.00
#
_symmetry.space_group_name_H-M   'P 1'
#
loop_
_entity.id
_entity.type
_entity.pdbx_description
1 polymer ?
#
loop_
_entity_poly.entity_id
_entity_poly.type
_entity_poly.pdbx_seq_one_letter_code
_entity_poly.pdbx_strand_id
1 'polypeptide(L)' 'MPKMCPYNRAREVQRYKQKNELDESGNISSYAYEMRVDFIPLPCTGEECGAWRDGACRYASVNLDNE' A
#
# COMPACT_ATOMS: atom_id res chain seq x y z
N MET A 1 -17.15 0.65 -18.36
CA MET A 1 -16.24 -0.18 -17.54
C MET A 1 -15.90 0.60 -16.29
N PRO A 2 -16.00 0.02 -15.08
CA PRO A 2 -15.58 0.71 -13.87
C PRO A 2 -14.07 0.96 -13.93
N LYS A 3 -13.63 2.16 -13.57
CA LYS A 3 -12.21 2.53 -13.57
C LYS A 3 -11.58 2.07 -12.26
N MET A 4 -10.43 1.40 -12.34
CA MET A 4 -9.65 1.03 -11.15
C MET A 4 -9.16 2.31 -10.48
N CYS A 5 -9.37 2.42 -9.16
CA CYS A 5 -8.97 3.60 -8.39
C CYS A 5 -7.87 3.19 -7.40
N PRO A 6 -6.63 3.70 -7.53
CA PRO A 6 -5.53 3.37 -6.61
C PRO A 6 -5.78 3.76 -5.14
N TYR A 7 -6.80 4.61 -4.91
CA TYR A 7 -7.19 5.08 -3.59
C TYR A 7 -8.42 4.37 -3.03
N ASN A 8 -9.18 3.62 -3.85
CA ASN A 8 -10.19 2.69 -3.34
C ASN A 8 -9.49 1.35 -3.10
N ARG A 9 -9.02 1.08 -1.89
CA ARG A 9 -8.14 -0.07 -1.61
C ARG A 9 -8.91 -1.16 -0.89
N ALA A 10 -8.87 -2.38 -1.42
CA ALA A 10 -9.36 -3.56 -0.69
C ALA A 10 -8.41 -3.96 0.43
N ARG A 11 -7.11 -3.84 0.16
CA ARG A 11 -6.07 -4.43 1.00
C ARG A 11 -4.72 -3.75 0.75
N GLU A 12 -3.96 -3.65 1.84
CA GLU A 12 -2.52 -3.39 1.84
C GLU A 12 -1.77 -4.71 2.07
N VAL A 13 -0.72 -4.94 1.28
CA VAL A 13 0.17 -6.09 1.41
C VAL A 13 1.57 -5.58 1.65
N GLN A 14 2.09 -5.80 2.85
CA GLN A 14 3.47 -5.51 3.17
C GLN A 14 4.32 -6.78 3.05
N ARG A 15 5.44 -6.69 2.35
CA ARG A 15 6.43 -7.77 2.23
C ARG A 15 7.75 -7.28 2.77
N TYR A 16 8.28 -8.01 3.74
CA TYR A 16 9.56 -7.75 4.35
C TYR A 16 10.55 -8.83 3.94
N LYS A 17 11.69 -8.42 3.40
CA LYS A 17 12.80 -9.31 3.09
C LYS A 17 14.02 -8.84 3.84
N GLN A 18 14.56 -9.72 4.66
CA GLN A 18 15.84 -9.53 5.32
C GLN A 18 16.90 -10.39 4.62
N LYS A 19 18.04 -9.80 4.31
CA LYS A 19 19.23 -10.51 3.86
C LYS A 19 20.31 -10.30 4.92
N ASN A 20 20.79 -11.40 5.50
CA ASN A 20 21.92 -11.38 6.43
C ASN A 20 23.13 -11.97 5.72
N GLU A 21 24.29 -11.36 5.90
CA GLU A 21 25.58 -11.93 5.55
C GLU A 21 26.22 -12.47 6.84
N LEU A 22 26.79 -13.67 6.75
CA LEU A 22 27.41 -14.33 7.90
C LEU A 22 28.94 -14.28 7.77
N ASP A 23 29.63 -14.14 8.90
CA ASP A 23 31.08 -14.34 8.98
C ASP A 23 31.44 -15.83 9.00
N GLU A 24 32.74 -16.14 9.03
CA GLU A 24 33.26 -17.51 9.08
C GLU A 24 32.86 -18.27 10.36
N SER A 25 32.47 -17.54 11.41
CA SER A 25 31.98 -18.11 12.68
C SER A 25 30.45 -18.31 12.67
N GLY A 26 29.77 -17.97 11.58
CA GLY A 26 28.32 -18.06 11.44
C GLY A 26 27.55 -16.92 12.11
N ASN A 27 28.23 -15.86 12.58
CA ASN A 27 27.57 -14.67 13.12
C ASN A 27 27.19 -13.71 12.01
N ILE A 28 26.16 -12.90 12.24
CA ILE A 28 25.76 -11.87 11.27
C ILE A 28 26.83 -10.78 11.23
N SER A 29 27.48 -10.63 10.07
CA SER A 29 28.46 -9.58 9.81
C SER A 29 27.84 -8.34 9.18
N SER A 30 26.76 -8.50 8.41
CA SER A 30 25.99 -7.40 7.82
C SER A 30 24.53 -7.81 7.60
N TYR A 31 23.64 -6.83 7.52
CA TYR A 31 22.24 -7.06 7.18
C TYR A 31 21.69 -5.97 6.28
N ALA A 32 20.72 -6.35 5.45
CA ALA A 32 19.95 -5.44 4.61
C ALA A 32 18.46 -5.79 4.69
N TYR A 33 17.62 -4.76 4.61
CA TYR A 33 16.18 -4.90 4.61
C TYR A 33 15.58 -4.31 3.34
N GLU A 34 14.66 -5.04 2.72
CA GLU A 34 13.81 -4.56 1.65
C GLU A 34 12.35 -4.65 2.12
N MET A 35 11.67 -3.50 2.17
CA MET A 35 10.24 -3.42 2.40
C MET A 35 9.56 -3.06 1.08
N ARG A 36 8.56 -3.86 0.69
CA ARG A 36 7.62 -3.51 -0.38
C ARG A 36 6.22 -3.41 0.18
N VAL A 37 5.52 -2.36 -0.22
CA VAL A 37 4.11 -2.15 0.11
C VAL A 37 3.33 -2.12 -1.18
N ASP A 38 2.46 -3.10 -1.36
CA ASP A 38 1.56 -3.21 -2.50
C ASP A 38 0.13 -2.89 -2.05
N PHE A 39 -0.60 -2.11 -2.84
CA PHE A 39 -2.02 -1.85 -2.64
C PHE A 39 -2.83 -2.58 -3.70
N ILE A 40 -3.88 -3.29 -3.29
CA ILE A 40 -4.82 -3.92 -4.21
C ILE A 40 -5.99 -2.94 -4.40
N PRO A 41 -6.07 -2.24 -5.55
CA PRO A 41 -7.16 -1.32 -5.81
C PRO A 41 -8.46 -2.09 -6.10
N LEU A 42 -9.57 -1.44 -5.81
CA LEU A 42 -10.91 -1.85 -6.18
C LEU A 42 -11.43 -0.97 -7.31
N PRO A 43 -12.41 -1.47 -8.08
CA PRO A 43 -13.17 -0.65 -9.00
C PRO A 43 -13.86 0.47 -8.24
N CYS A 44 -14.03 1.61 -8.89
CA CYS A 44 -14.70 2.78 -8.33
C CYS A 44 -15.81 3.19 -9.28
N THR A 45 -17.05 3.17 -8.77
CA THR A 45 -18.26 3.39 -9.58
C THR A 45 -18.84 4.77 -9.28
N GLY A 46 -18.23 5.81 -9.86
CA GLY A 46 -18.72 7.18 -9.74
C GLY A 46 -18.78 7.68 -8.29
N GLU A 47 -19.69 8.61 -8.01
CA GLU A 47 -19.80 9.35 -6.74
C GLU A 47 -20.13 8.48 -5.51
N GLU A 48 -20.58 7.23 -5.69
CA GLU A 48 -20.78 6.28 -4.57
C GLU A 48 -19.44 5.77 -4.00
N CYS A 49 -18.35 5.94 -4.73
CA CYS A 49 -17.01 5.64 -4.29
C CYS A 49 -16.42 6.87 -3.59
N GLY A 50 -16.15 6.79 -2.28
CA GLY A 50 -15.61 7.93 -1.52
C GLY A 50 -14.26 8.48 -2.02
N ALA A 51 -13.55 7.72 -2.85
CA ALA A 51 -12.32 8.15 -3.53
C ALA A 51 -12.58 8.81 -4.90
N TRP A 52 -13.79 8.79 -5.44
CA TRP A 52 -14.16 9.50 -6.67
C TRP A 52 -14.67 10.90 -6.32
N ARG A 53 -13.95 11.93 -6.75
CA ARG A 53 -14.31 13.33 -6.51
C ARG A 53 -13.91 14.19 -7.71
N ASP A 54 -14.78 15.13 -8.07
CA ASP A 54 -14.58 16.05 -9.21
C ASP A 54 -14.31 15.31 -10.53
N GLY A 55 -15.03 14.21 -10.77
CA GLY A 55 -14.88 13.42 -11.99
C GLY A 55 -13.61 12.57 -12.09
N ALA A 56 -12.82 12.46 -11.01
CA ALA A 56 -11.59 11.69 -10.97
C ALA A 56 -11.41 10.90 -9.67
N CYS A 57 -10.65 9.81 -9.74
CA CYS A 57 -10.18 9.10 -8.54
C CYS A 57 -9.08 9.93 -7.86
N ARG A 58 -9.32 10.35 -6.62
CA ARG A 58 -8.43 11.18 -5.80
C ARG A 58 -8.15 10.51 -4.46
N TYR A 59 -7.03 10.87 -3.86
CA TYR A 59 -6.71 10.45 -2.51
C TYR A 59 -7.70 11.11 -1.55
N ALA A 60 -8.57 10.31 -0.95
CA ALA A 60 -9.35 10.74 0.20
C ALA A 60 -8.55 10.38 1.45
N SER A 61 -7.85 11.35 2.04
CA SER A 61 -7.48 11.22 3.45
C SER A 61 -8.79 11.19 4.23
N VAL A 62 -9.19 10.01 4.70
CA VAL A 62 -10.22 9.94 5.72
C VAL A 62 -9.57 10.55 6.96
N ASN A 63 -9.85 11.83 7.23
CA ASN A 63 -9.61 12.35 8.57
C ASN A 63 -10.54 11.55 9.47
N LEU A 64 -9.95 10.64 10.26
CA LEU A 64 -10.68 9.94 11.31
C LEU A 64 -11.05 10.90 12.47
N ASP A 65 -10.56 12.14 12.40
CA ASP A 65 -11.01 13.29 13.18
C ASP A 65 -12.33 13.83 12.58
N ASN A 66 -13.39 13.01 12.62
CA ASN A 66 -14.75 13.55 12.61
C ASN A 66 -15.09 13.87 14.08
N GLU A 67 -14.88 15.11 14.50
CA GLU A 67 -15.64 15.70 15.61
C GLU A 67 -17.10 15.94 15.19
#